data_AF-A0AAW1IVM7-F1
#
_entry.id   AF-A0AAW1IVM7-F1
#
_cell.length_a   1.000
_cell.length_b   1.000
_cell.length_c   1.000
_cell.angle_alpha   90.00
_cell.angle_beta   90.00
_cell.angle_gamma   90.00
#
_symmetry.space_group_name_H-M   'P 1'
#
loop_
_entity.id
_entity.type
_entity.pdbx_description
1 polymer ?
#
loop_
_entity_poly.entity_id
_entity_poly.type
_entity_poly.pdbx_seq_one_letter_code
_entity_poly.pdbx_strand_id
1 'polypeptide(L)'
;MASRVQQRHESTGAYIHEKVKFCWDVGLTLEDTKEQTLIGMWNREVCSVIATIKHSNLDDLLHDMIKQERLIAERQGQIKENIERKDKHKLEPRQEKKERRRRKRTWNSE
;
A
#
# COMPACT_ATOMS: atom_id res chain seq x y z
N MET A 1 19.53 -12.92 17.58
CA MET A 1 19.46 -12.54 16.16
C MET A 1 19.50 -11.03 16.07
N ALA A 2 20.44 -10.47 15.31
CA ALA A 2 20.51 -9.02 15.14
C ALA A 2 19.21 -8.51 14.48
N SER A 3 18.69 -7.45 15.07
CA SER A 3 17.42 -6.78 14.80
C SER A 3 17.39 -6.07 13.44
N ARG A 4 17.55 -6.82 12.33
CA ARG A 4 17.33 -6.24 11.01
C ARG A 4 15.83 -5.95 10.86
N VAL A 5 15.51 -4.66 10.86
CA VAL A 5 14.18 -4.07 10.69
C VAL A 5 14.25 -3.18 9.46
N GLN A 6 13.18 -3.21 8.68
CA GLN A 6 13.01 -2.40 7.47
C GLN A 6 13.12 -0.91 7.82
N GLN A 7 14.00 -0.20 7.12
CA GLN A 7 14.12 1.25 7.26
C GLN A 7 13.02 1.98 6.51
N ARG A 8 12.64 3.18 6.97
CA ARG A 8 11.52 3.96 6.40
C ARG A 8 11.60 4.23 4.90
N HIS A 9 12.81 4.30 4.35
CA HIS A 9 13.08 4.56 2.93
C HIS A 9 13.62 3.33 2.18
N GLU A 10 13.69 2.18 2.86
CA GLU A 10 14.13 0.94 2.25
C GLU A 10 12.97 0.29 1.50
N SER A 11 13.20 -0.07 0.24
CA SER A 11 12.22 -0.84 -0.51
C SER A 11 11.98 -2.17 0.19
N THR A 12 10.72 -2.58 0.32
CA THR A 12 10.35 -3.85 0.91
C THR A 12 11.01 -5.03 0.20
N GLY A 13 11.14 -4.98 -1.13
CA GLY A 13 11.89 -6.01 -1.88
C GLY A 13 13.34 -6.17 -1.41
N ALA A 14 14.08 -5.05 -1.26
CA ALA A 14 15.45 -5.09 -0.75
C ALA A 14 15.53 -5.61 0.70
N TYR A 15 14.66 -5.11 1.57
CA TYR A 15 14.58 -5.57 2.96
C TYR A 15 14.33 -7.08 3.04
N ILE A 16 13.34 -7.58 2.30
CA ILE A 16 12.97 -8.99 2.32
C ILE A 16 14.14 -9.84 1.79
N HIS A 17 14.74 -9.47 0.66
CA HIS A 17 15.87 -10.22 0.09
C HIS A 17 17.01 -10.38 1.09
N GLU A 18 17.39 -9.31 1.77
CA GLU A 18 18.46 -9.36 2.76
C GLU A 18 18.04 -10.13 4.01
N LYS A 19 16.83 -9.89 4.52
CA LYS A 19 16.33 -10.56 5.74
C LYS A 19 16.19 -12.07 5.54
N VAL A 20 15.67 -12.49 4.40
CA VAL A 20 15.52 -13.90 4.02
C VAL A 20 16.89 -14.56 3.88
N LYS A 21 17.84 -13.89 3.22
CA LYS A 21 19.22 -14.39 3.13
C LYS A 21 19.83 -14.63 4.51
N PHE A 22 19.67 -13.67 5.43
CA PHE A 22 20.13 -13.85 6.81
C PHE A 22 19.47 -15.03 7.53
N CYS A 23 18.16 -15.24 7.33
CA CYS A 23 17.44 -16.37 7.92
C CYS A 23 17.90 -17.71 7.35
N TRP A 24 18.21 -17.74 6.06
CA TRP A 24 18.75 -18.92 5.39
C TRP A 24 20.15 -19.27 5.89
N ASP A 25 21.02 -18.27 6.06
CA ASP A 25 22.41 -18.45 6.53
C ASP A 25 22.47 -19.07 7.94
N VAL A 26 21.44 -18.85 8.77
CA VAL A 26 21.33 -19.44 10.12
C VAL A 26 20.48 -20.71 10.16
N GLY A 27 20.01 -21.20 9.00
CA GLY A 27 19.28 -22.45 8.88
C GLY A 27 17.85 -22.42 9.43
N LEU A 28 17.18 -21.26 9.40
CA LEU A 28 15.77 -21.17 9.81
C LEU A 28 14.84 -21.92 8.85
N THR A 29 13.73 -22.41 9.38
CA THR A 29 12.64 -22.95 8.56
C THR A 29 11.95 -21.84 7.77
N LEU A 30 11.13 -22.22 6.77
CA LEU A 30 10.32 -21.25 6.03
C LEU A 30 9.35 -20.50 6.94
N GLU A 31 8.76 -21.19 7.93
CA GLU A 31 7.81 -20.60 8.87
C GLU A 31 8.52 -19.59 9.79
N ASP A 32 9.68 -19.96 10.34
CA ASP A 32 10.48 -19.04 11.16
C ASP A 32 10.99 -17.86 10.34
N THR A 33 11.43 -18.10 9.10
CA THR A 33 11.87 -17.04 8.17
C THR A 33 10.74 -16.06 7.90
N LYS A 34 9.54 -16.58 7.66
CA LYS A 34 8.33 -15.76 7.50
C LYS A 34 8.08 -14.93 8.75
N GLU A 35 8.07 -15.54 9.93
CA GLU A 35 7.85 -14.82 11.19
C GLU A 35 8.89 -13.71 11.41
N GLN A 36 10.18 -14.02 11.26
CA GLN A 36 11.26 -13.05 11.40
C GLN A 36 11.17 -11.91 10.39
N THR A 37 10.76 -12.21 9.16
CA THR A 37 10.57 -11.19 8.13
C THR A 37 9.43 -10.26 8.49
N LEU A 38 8.29 -10.81 8.94
CA LEU A 38 7.12 -10.04 9.35
C LEU A 38 7.37 -9.16 10.58
N ILE A 39 8.13 -9.66 11.57
CA ILE A 39 8.49 -8.89 12.79
C ILE A 39 9.24 -7.61 12.44
N GLY A 40 10.17 -7.67 11.49
CA GLY A 40 11.00 -6.52 11.12
C GLY A 40 10.41 -5.65 10.02
N MET A 41 9.23 -5.96 9.48
CA MET A 41 8.69 -5.25 8.33
C MET A 41 7.89 -4.00 8.73
N TRP A 42 7.99 -2.93 7.94
CA TRP A 42 7.37 -1.64 8.25
C TRP A 42 5.85 -1.64 7.98
N ASN A 43 5.43 -2.23 6.86
CA ASN A 43 4.04 -2.19 6.41
C ASN A 43 3.18 -3.24 7.12
N ARG A 44 2.55 -2.83 8.23
CA ARG A 44 1.71 -3.69 9.07
C ARG A 44 0.52 -4.31 8.33
N GLU A 45 -0.05 -3.63 7.35
CA GLU A 45 -1.20 -4.15 6.59
C GLU A 45 -0.79 -5.36 5.74
N VAL A 46 0.37 -5.28 5.08
CA VAL A 46 0.95 -6.45 4.38
C VAL A 46 1.26 -7.56 5.38
N CYS A 47 1.81 -7.24 6.55
CA CYS A 47 2.10 -8.25 7.57
C CYS A 47 0.86 -9.03 8.00
N SER A 48 -0.25 -8.33 8.25
CA SER A 48 -1.51 -8.97 8.65
C SER A 48 -2.03 -9.93 7.59
N VAL A 49 -1.95 -9.55 6.31
CA VAL A 49 -2.39 -10.42 5.21
C VAL A 49 -1.47 -11.64 5.09
N ILE A 50 -0.16 -11.41 4.98
CA ILE A 50 0.83 -12.48 4.78
C ILE A 50 0.87 -13.45 5.96
N ALA A 51 0.66 -12.98 7.20
CA ALA A 51 0.59 -13.84 8.38
C ALA A 51 -0.44 -14.98 8.21
N THR A 52 -1.57 -14.72 7.58
CA THR A 52 -2.65 -15.70 7.41
C THR A 52 -2.47 -16.69 6.25
N ILE A 53 -1.57 -16.38 5.31
CA ILE A 53 -1.33 -17.21 4.12
C ILE A 53 -0.26 -18.27 4.41
N LYS A 54 -0.53 -19.52 4.04
CA LYS A 54 0.49 -20.57 4.06
C LYS A 54 1.27 -20.55 2.75
N HIS A 55 2.59 -20.65 2.85
CA HIS A 55 3.48 -20.70 1.70
C HIS A 55 4.23 -22.03 1.74
N SER A 56 4.40 -22.65 0.58
CA SER A 56 5.09 -23.94 0.46
C SER A 56 6.58 -23.79 0.22
N ASN A 57 6.99 -22.66 -0.35
CA ASN A 57 8.38 -22.31 -0.60
C ASN A 57 8.62 -20.81 -0.39
N LEU A 58 9.89 -20.42 -0.49
CA LEU A 58 10.31 -19.05 -0.28
C LEU A 58 9.88 -18.12 -1.43
N ASP A 59 9.90 -18.60 -2.68
CA ASP A 59 9.54 -17.79 -3.84
C ASP A 59 8.07 -17.36 -3.79
N ASP A 60 7.18 -18.27 -3.38
CA ASP A 60 5.76 -17.98 -3.13
C ASP A 60 5.60 -16.87 -2.09
N LEU A 61 6.35 -16.97 -0.98
CA LEU A 61 6.35 -15.95 0.08
C LEU A 61 6.81 -14.59 -0.45
N LEU A 62 7.93 -14.55 -1.18
CA LEU A 62 8.46 -13.32 -1.77
C LEU A 62 7.46 -12.68 -2.74
N HIS A 63 6.90 -13.50 -3.62
CA HIS A 63 5.96 -13.07 -4.64
C HIS A 63 4.69 -12.47 -4.02
N ASP A 64 4.10 -13.17 -3.04
CA ASP A 64 2.89 -12.68 -2.38
C ASP A 64 3.16 -11.42 -1.55
N MET A 65 4.30 -11.32 -0.87
CA MET A 65 4.67 -10.10 -0.13
C MET A 65 4.76 -8.88 -1.05
N ILE A 66 5.47 -9.00 -2.19
CA ILE A 66 5.61 -7.92 -3.17
C ILE A 66 4.24 -7.56 -3.78
N LYS A 67 3.44 -8.58 -4.12
CA LYS A 67 2.10 -8.39 -4.68
C LYS A 67 1.18 -7.64 -3.72
N GLN A 68 1.15 -8.03 -2.45
CA GLN A 68 0.29 -7.39 -1.45
C GLN A 68 0.72 -5.94 -1.20
N GLU A 69 2.02 -5.67 -1.11
CA GLU A 69 2.51 -4.30 -0.98
C GLU A 69 2.06 -3.43 -2.15
N ARG A 70 2.23 -3.92 -3.38
CA ARG A 70 1.81 -3.20 -4.58
C ARG A 70 0.31 -2.92 -4.57
N LEU A 71 -0.53 -3.91 -4.26
CA LEU A 71 -1.98 -3.75 -4.21
C LEU A 71 -2.42 -2.71 -3.16
N ILE A 72 -1.79 -2.74 -1.98
CA ILE A 72 -2.08 -1.78 -0.91
C ILE A 72 -1.65 -0.38 -1.32
N ALA A 73 -0.46 -0.22 -1.92
CA ALA A 73 0.03 1.06 -2.40
C ALA A 73 -0.87 1.66 -3.49
N GLU A 74 -1.28 0.85 -4.47
CA GLU A 74 -2.21 1.27 -5.54
C GLU A 74 -3.57 1.68 -4.96
N ARG A 75 -4.13 0.89 -4.04
CA ARG A 75 -5.41 1.20 -3.38
C ARG A 75 -5.34 2.49 -2.57
N GLN A 76 -4.26 2.71 -1.81
CA GLN A 76 -4.06 3.95 -1.06
C GLN A 76 -3.94 5.15 -2.00
N GLY A 77 -3.30 5.01 -3.16
CA GLY A 77 -3.25 6.03 -4.20
C GLY A 77 -4.65 6.41 -4.72
N GLN A 78 -5.46 5.42 -5.06
CA GLN A 78 -6.84 5.63 -5.53
C GLN A 78 -7.72 6.32 -4.48
N ILE A 79 -7.57 5.96 -3.20
CA ILE A 79 -8.32 6.58 -2.10
C ILE A 79 -7.94 8.05 -1.96
N LYS A 80 -6.63 8.37 -1.97
CA LYS A 80 -6.14 9.75 -1.90
C LYS A 80 -6.68 10.59 -3.05
N GLU A 81 -6.59 10.09 -4.27
CA GLU A 81 -7.10 10.78 -5.46
C GLU A 81 -8.61 11.05 -5.34
N ASN A 82 -9.39 10.08 -4.87
CA ASN A 82 -10.83 10.25 -4.68
C ASN A 82 -11.18 11.27 -3.60
N ILE A 83 -10.39 11.38 -2.53
CA ILE A 83 -10.55 12.41 -1.49
C ILE A 83 -10.25 13.78 -2.07
N GLU A 84 -9.12 13.95 -2.77
CA GLU A 84 -8.74 15.22 -3.39
C GLU A 84 -9.77 15.70 -4.41
N ARG A 85 -10.35 14.78 -5.21
CA ARG A 85 -11.44 15.10 -6.14
C ARG A 85 -12.68 15.62 -5.41
N LYS A 86 -13.06 15.01 -4.27
CA LYS A 86 -14.21 15.45 -3.47
C LYS A 86 -13.96 16.83 -2.83
N ASP A 87 -12.76 17.08 -2.34
CA ASP A 87 -12.39 18.36 -1.73
C ASP A 87 -12.42 19.49 -2.77
N LYS A 88 -11.88 19.26 -3.98
CA LYS A 88 -12.00 20.20 -5.11
C LYS A 88 -13.46 20.49 -5.46
N HIS A 89 -14.32 19.47 -5.46
CA HIS A 89 -15.74 19.64 -5.79
C HIS A 89 -16.55 20.37 -4.71
N LYS A 90 -16.08 20.32 -3.45
CA LYS A 90 -16.64 21.05 -2.30
C LYS A 90 -16.20 22.52 -2.29
N LEU A 91 -15.02 22.81 -2.83
CA LEU A 91 -14.44 24.15 -2.95
C LEU A 91 -14.94 24.96 -4.16
N GLU A 92 -15.74 24.39 -5.08
CA GLU A 92 -16.40 25.18 -6.14
C GLU A 92 -17.18 26.35 -5.47
N PRO A 93 -16.77 27.62 -5.70
CA PRO A 93 -17.36 28.76 -5.01
C PRO A 93 -18.87 28.78 -5.24
N ARG A 94 -19.63 29.00 -4.15
CA ARG A 94 -21.10 29.11 -4.20
C ARG A 94 -21.59 30.16 -5.22
N GLN A 95 -20.72 31.11 -5.57
CA GLN A 95 -20.95 32.11 -6.62
C GLN A 95 -20.88 31.53 -8.04
N GLU A 96 -19.92 30.65 -8.34
CA GLU A 96 -19.74 30.02 -9.65
C GLU A 96 -20.89 29.05 -9.96
N LYS A 97 -21.37 28.30 -8.96
CA LYS A 97 -22.60 27.48 -9.08
C LYS A 97 -23.86 28.32 -9.33
N LYS A 98 -23.97 29.52 -8.75
CA LYS A 98 -25.10 30.43 -8.97
C LYS A 98 -25.04 31.06 -10.37
N GLU A 99 -23.86 31.47 -10.81
CA GLU A 99 -23.68 32.10 -12.13
C GLU A 99 -23.88 31.12 -13.28
N ARG A 100 -23.37 29.89 -13.14
CA ARG A 100 -23.59 28.80 -14.10
C ARG A 100 -25.07 28.39 -14.18
N ARG A 101 -25.83 28.48 -13.08
CA ARG A 101 -27.30 28.30 -13.08
C ARG A 101 -28.03 29.47 -13.76
N ARG A 102 -27.54 30.70 -13.63
CA ARG A 102 -28.10 31.87 -14.31
C ARG A 102 -27.90 31.78 -15.82
N ARG A 103 -26.69 31.45 -16.30
CA ARG A 103 -26.37 31.28 -17.73
C ARG A 103 -27.18 30.18 -18.41
N LYS A 104 -27.49 29.08 -17.71
CA LYS A 104 -28.37 28.02 -18.24
C LYS A 104 -29.84 28.43 -18.35
N ARG A 105 -30.31 29.37 -17.52
CA ARG A 105 -31.69 29.87 -17.61
C ARG A 105 -31.86 30.84 -18.77
N THR A 106 -30.85 31.64 -19.08
CA THR A 106 -30.88 32.60 -20.20
C THR A 106 -30.79 31.93 -21.57
N TRP A 107 -30.22 30.73 -21.66
CA TRP A 107 -30.08 29.98 -22.93
C TRP A 107 -31.33 29.17 -23.32
N ASN A 108 -32.21 28.84 -22.37
CA ASN A 108 -33.47 28.12 -22.62
C ASN A 108 -34.68 29.07 -22.78
N SER A 109 -34.45 30.35 -23.04
CA SER A 109 -35.50 31.37 -23.18
C SER A 109 -35.47 32.10 -24.53
N GLU A 110 -34.67 31.59 -25.48
CA GLU A 110 -34.78 31.85 -26.92
C GLU A 110 -35.38 30.63 -27.61
#